data_AF-A0A5B8FFW5-F1
#
_entry.id   AF-A0A5B8FFW5-F1
#
_cell.length_a   1.000
_cell.length_b   1.000
_cell.length_c   1.000
_cell.angle_alpha   90.00
_cell.angle_beta   90.00
_cell.angle_gamma   90.00
#
_symmetry.space_group_name_H-M   'P 1'
#
loop_
_entity.id
_entity.type
_entity.pdbx_description
1 polymer ?
#
loop_
_entity_poly.entity_id
_entity_poly.type
_entity_poly.pdbx_seq_one_letter_code
_entity_poly.pdbx_strand_id
1 'polypeptide(L)'
;MPNTPFPAAGRGLPEITRRTLLAAPALALPLGAAVDGHSRILSHYQNWLAARAEWWRLSEIPGNEEYDDPRSLAAKETEYSEIAALLSLPPQTQAELAAFSHILWNRVGPTSLPDTDGFREEMREPGCRAMLAIWQATSGSSTYPV
;
A
#
# COMPACT_ATOMS: atom_id res chain seq x y z
N MET A 1 63.94 7.37 -36.51
CA MET A 1 63.05 8.06 -37.48
C MET A 1 62.57 7.00 -38.49
N PRO A 2 61.26 6.82 -38.75
CA PRO A 2 60.09 7.44 -38.16
C PRO A 2 59.20 6.44 -37.38
N ASN A 3 58.73 6.87 -36.20
CA ASN A 3 57.58 6.28 -35.51
C ASN A 3 56.33 6.56 -36.34
N THR A 4 55.64 5.53 -36.79
CA THR A 4 54.30 5.63 -37.35
C THR A 4 53.30 5.92 -36.22
N PRO A 5 52.48 6.98 -36.32
CA PRO A 5 51.41 7.21 -35.36
C PRO A 5 50.28 6.20 -35.56
N PHE A 6 49.82 5.63 -34.44
CA PHE A 6 48.57 4.87 -34.34
C PHE A 6 47.39 5.73 -34.86
N PRO A 7 46.47 5.18 -35.67
CA PRO A 7 45.26 5.88 -36.03
C PRO A 7 44.34 6.00 -34.82
N ALA A 8 43.95 7.24 -34.51
CA ALA A 8 42.89 7.55 -33.54
C ALA A 8 41.58 6.93 -34.03
N ALA A 9 41.16 5.84 -33.40
CA ALA A 9 39.81 5.31 -33.56
C ALA A 9 38.83 6.26 -32.86
N GLY A 10 38.38 7.28 -33.59
CA GLY A 10 37.17 8.01 -33.27
C GLY A 10 35.99 7.05 -33.32
N ARG A 11 35.61 6.48 -32.17
CA ARG A 11 34.27 5.93 -31.97
C ARG A 11 33.47 6.96 -31.20
N GLY A 12 32.77 7.82 -31.93
CA GLY A 12 31.64 8.56 -31.38
C GLY A 12 30.63 7.55 -30.87
N LEU A 13 30.58 7.36 -29.56
CA LEU A 13 29.43 6.73 -28.93
C LEU A 13 28.25 7.68 -29.12
N PRO A 14 27.08 7.22 -29.59
CA PRO A 14 25.92 8.08 -29.68
C PRO A 14 25.57 8.58 -28.27
N GLU A 15 25.61 9.90 -28.10
CA GLU A 15 25.24 10.58 -26.87
C GLU A 15 23.72 10.44 -26.71
N ILE A 16 23.29 9.39 -25.99
CA ILE A 16 21.86 9.15 -25.73
C ILE A 16 21.38 10.23 -24.76
N THR A 17 20.86 11.32 -25.33
CA THR A 17 20.28 12.43 -24.59
C THR A 17 18.96 11.97 -23.96
N ARG A 18 18.73 12.30 -22.68
CA ARG A 18 17.51 11.95 -21.91
C ARG A 18 16.17 12.36 -22.56
N ARG A 19 16.19 13.18 -23.61
CA ARG A 19 15.00 13.62 -24.35
C ARG A 19 14.36 12.54 -25.25
N THR A 20 15.04 11.44 -25.54
CA THR A 20 14.55 10.44 -26.50
C THR A 20 13.66 9.35 -25.87
N LEU A 21 13.37 9.41 -24.56
CA LEU A 21 12.59 8.37 -23.86
C LEU A 21 11.08 8.64 -23.74
N LEU A 22 10.54 9.72 -24.33
CA LEU A 22 9.13 10.09 -24.19
C LEU A 22 8.30 9.87 -25.46
N ALA A 23 8.46 8.71 -26.09
CA ALA A 23 7.57 8.27 -27.17
C ALA A 23 7.21 6.79 -26.99
N ALA A 24 6.75 6.41 -25.80
CA ALA A 24 5.99 5.18 -25.65
C ALA A 24 4.50 5.53 -25.85
N PRO A 25 3.78 4.92 -26.81
CA PRO A 25 2.33 5.02 -26.83
C PRO A 25 1.81 4.47 -25.51
N ALA A 26 0.95 5.23 -24.84
CA ALA A 26 0.25 4.77 -23.65
C ALA A 26 -0.52 3.49 -24.03
N LEU A 27 -0.02 2.34 -23.60
CA LEU A 27 -0.79 1.11 -23.58
C LEU A 27 -1.93 1.36 -22.60
N ALA A 28 -3.08 1.77 -23.12
CA ALA A 28 -4.33 1.76 -22.39
C ALA A 28 -4.58 0.31 -21.98
N LEU A 29 -4.20 -0.02 -20.74
CA LEU A 29 -4.65 -1.25 -20.11
C LEU A 29 -6.18 -1.22 -20.17
N PRO A 30 -6.85 -2.27 -20.65
CA PRO A 30 -8.29 -2.38 -20.48
C PRO A 30 -8.53 -2.40 -18.96
N LEU A 31 -8.94 -1.25 -18.42
CA LEU A 31 -9.53 -1.20 -17.08
C LEU A 31 -10.78 -2.05 -17.21
N GLY A 32 -10.71 -3.28 -16.68
CA GLY A 32 -11.73 -4.30 -16.86
C GLY A 32 -13.11 -3.71 -16.60
N ALA A 33 -14.03 -4.00 -17.51
CA ALA A 33 -15.44 -3.63 -17.38
C ALA A 33 -15.92 -4.01 -15.98
N ALA A 34 -16.53 -3.05 -15.28
CA ALA A 34 -17.15 -3.25 -13.98
C ALA A 34 -18.17 -4.39 -14.11
N VAL A 35 -17.80 -5.58 -13.62
CA VAL A 35 -18.79 -6.58 -13.25
C VAL A 35 -19.53 -5.97 -12.08
N ASP A 36 -20.80 -5.67 -12.29
CA ASP A 36 -21.74 -5.15 -11.30
C ASP A 36 -22.09 -6.25 -10.27
N GLY A 37 -21.04 -6.75 -9.63
CA GLY A 37 -21.02 -7.79 -8.63
C GLY A 37 -20.22 -7.25 -7.46
N HIS A 38 -20.88 -7.13 -6.32
CA HIS A 38 -20.34 -6.70 -5.05
C HIS A 38 -18.89 -7.18 -4.86
N SER A 39 -17.93 -6.25 -4.81
CA SER A 39 -16.52 -6.59 -4.70
C SER A 39 -16.29 -7.40 -3.42
N ARG A 40 -15.80 -8.64 -3.58
CA ARG A 40 -15.47 -9.51 -2.44
C ARG A 40 -14.39 -8.89 -1.56
N ILE A 41 -13.40 -8.22 -2.17
CA ILE A 41 -12.36 -7.51 -1.43
C ILE A 41 -12.98 -6.42 -0.58
N LEU A 42 -13.88 -5.60 -1.13
CA LEU A 42 -14.51 -4.53 -0.36
C LEU A 42 -15.43 -5.08 0.74
N SER A 43 -16.09 -6.22 0.53
CA SER A 43 -16.86 -6.89 1.59
C SER A 43 -15.96 -7.35 2.75
N HIS A 44 -14.86 -8.07 2.46
CA HIS A 44 -13.91 -8.49 3.48
C HIS A 44 -13.28 -7.30 4.21
N TYR A 45 -12.99 -6.22 3.47
CA TYR A 45 -12.47 -4.98 4.05
C TYR A 45 -13.47 -4.31 5.00
N GLN A 46 -14.76 -4.26 4.64
CA GLN A 46 -15.81 -3.71 5.52
C GLN A 46 -15.99 -4.56 6.78
N ASN A 47 -15.98 -5.89 6.65
CA ASN A 47 -16.05 -6.80 7.78
C ASN A 47 -14.84 -6.64 8.71
N TRP A 48 -13.64 -6.47 8.14
CA TRP A 48 -12.43 -6.18 8.89
C TRP A 48 -12.54 -4.86 9.68
N LEU A 49 -13.02 -3.77 9.06
CA LEU A 49 -13.26 -2.50 9.74
C LEU A 49 -14.24 -2.65 10.90
N ALA A 50 -15.34 -3.39 10.68
CA ALA A 50 -16.35 -3.65 11.71
C ALA A 50 -15.77 -4.47 12.89
N ALA A 51 -14.99 -5.52 12.59
CA ALA A 51 -14.32 -6.35 13.59
C ALA A 51 -13.32 -5.55 14.43
N ARG A 52 -12.56 -4.64 13.80
CA ARG A 52 -11.64 -3.74 14.51
C ARG A 52 -12.33 -2.76 15.42
N ALA A 53 -13.41 -2.13 14.93
CA ALA A 53 -14.20 -1.21 15.72
C ALA A 53 -14.79 -1.92 16.94
N GLU A 54 -15.28 -3.16 16.76
CA GLU A 54 -15.77 -3.98 17.87
C GLU A 54 -14.65 -4.38 18.84
N TRP A 55 -13.48 -4.77 18.33
CA TRP A 55 -12.33 -5.08 19.18
C TRP A 55 -11.91 -3.88 20.05
N TRP A 56 -11.83 -2.67 19.49
CA TRP A 56 -11.57 -1.45 20.26
C TRP A 56 -12.66 -1.19 21.30
N ARG A 57 -13.94 -1.26 20.91
CA ARG A 57 -15.06 -1.07 21.83
C ARG A 57 -15.02 -2.04 23.01
N LEU A 58 -14.63 -3.30 22.77
CA LEU A 58 -14.50 -4.32 23.82
C LEU A 58 -13.26 -4.11 24.69
N SER A 59 -12.16 -3.62 24.12
CA SER A 59 -10.91 -3.32 24.84
C SER A 59 -11.07 -2.23 25.91
N GLU A 60 -12.09 -1.38 25.76
CA GLU A 60 -12.41 -0.30 26.69
C GLU A 60 -13.39 -0.73 27.81
N ILE A 61 -13.87 -1.97 27.81
CA ILE A 61 -14.79 -2.47 28.84
C ILE A 61 -14.02 -2.71 30.16
N PRO A 62 -14.49 -2.17 31.30
CA PRO A 62 -13.90 -2.48 32.60
C PRO A 62 -13.92 -3.99 32.88
N GLY A 63 -12.78 -4.55 33.29
CA GLY A 63 -12.62 -5.99 33.53
C GLY A 63 -12.16 -6.81 32.33
N ASN A 64 -11.83 -6.17 31.19
CA ASN A 64 -11.25 -6.82 30.01
C ASN A 64 -9.82 -6.33 29.72
N GLU A 65 -9.06 -5.99 30.77
CA GLU A 65 -7.71 -5.42 30.64
C GLU A 65 -6.70 -6.42 30.04
N GLU A 66 -6.97 -7.72 30.20
CA GLU A 66 -6.16 -8.81 29.64
C GLU A 66 -6.58 -9.20 28.21
N TYR A 67 -7.64 -8.57 27.67
CA TYR A 67 -8.20 -8.84 26.34
C TYR A 67 -8.62 -10.30 26.10
N ASP A 68 -8.94 -11.03 27.17
CA ASP A 68 -9.31 -12.44 27.16
C ASP A 68 -10.84 -12.66 27.19
N ASP A 69 -11.64 -11.59 27.21
CA ASP A 69 -13.10 -11.69 27.01
C ASP A 69 -13.36 -12.47 25.71
N PRO A 70 -14.21 -13.50 25.74
CA PRO A 70 -14.51 -14.31 24.56
C PRO A 70 -14.97 -13.50 23.34
N ARG A 71 -15.60 -12.35 23.56
CA ARG A 71 -16.02 -11.42 22.49
C ARG A 71 -14.82 -10.73 21.86
N SER A 72 -13.82 -10.34 22.65
CA SER A 72 -12.57 -9.74 22.15
C SER A 72 -11.79 -10.75 21.33
N LEU A 73 -11.73 -12.00 21.77
CA LEU A 73 -11.11 -13.09 21.02
C LEU A 73 -11.85 -13.36 19.70
N ALA A 74 -13.19 -13.36 19.71
CA ALA A 74 -13.99 -13.54 18.50
C ALA A 74 -13.83 -12.39 17.49
N ALA A 75 -13.80 -11.14 17.97
CA ALA A 75 -13.56 -9.96 17.13
C ALA A 75 -12.16 -10.01 16.50
N LYS A 76 -11.15 -10.39 17.28
CA LYS A 76 -9.78 -10.57 16.81
C LYS A 76 -9.67 -11.68 15.76
N GLU A 77 -10.30 -12.83 15.99
CA GLU A 77 -10.31 -13.93 15.01
C GLU A 77 -10.99 -13.51 13.70
N THR A 78 -12.12 -12.80 13.79
CA THR A 78 -12.80 -12.24 12.63
C THR A 78 -11.86 -11.30 11.87
N GLU A 79 -11.19 -10.38 12.57
CA GLU A 79 -10.21 -9.47 11.97
C GLU A 79 -9.13 -10.22 11.16
N TYR A 80 -8.51 -11.25 11.76
CA TYR A 80 -7.47 -12.03 11.07
C TYR A 80 -8.01 -12.78 9.86
N SER A 81 -9.17 -13.42 10.00
CA SER A 81 -9.78 -14.20 8.91
C SER A 81 -10.15 -13.32 7.70
N GLU A 82 -10.68 -12.13 7.96
CA GLU A 82 -11.08 -11.18 6.91
C GLU A 82 -9.86 -10.58 6.20
N ILE A 83 -8.78 -10.26 6.92
CA ILE A 83 -7.50 -9.86 6.30
C ILE A 83 -6.98 -10.99 5.41
N ALA A 84 -6.95 -12.23 5.91
CA ALA A 84 -6.42 -13.37 5.14
C ALA A 84 -7.23 -13.63 3.87
N ALA A 85 -8.57 -13.55 3.95
CA ALA A 85 -9.45 -13.69 2.81
C ALA A 85 -9.25 -12.57 1.79
N LEU A 86 -9.15 -11.31 2.25
CA LEU A 86 -8.89 -10.16 1.41
C LEU A 86 -7.55 -10.27 0.67
N LEU A 87 -6.47 -10.61 1.37
CA LEU A 87 -5.12 -10.73 0.80
C LEU A 87 -4.97 -11.91 -0.17
N SER A 88 -5.91 -12.86 -0.16
CA SER A 88 -5.95 -13.98 -1.10
C SER A 88 -6.58 -13.63 -2.45
N LEU A 89 -7.13 -12.42 -2.60
CA LEU A 89 -7.81 -11.96 -3.81
C LEU A 89 -6.98 -10.86 -4.50
N PRO A 90 -6.79 -10.91 -5.83
CA PRO A 90 -6.08 -9.85 -6.55
C PRO A 90 -6.99 -8.62 -6.73
N PRO A 91 -6.59 -7.42 -6.28
CA PRO A 91 -7.37 -6.20 -6.48
C PRO A 91 -7.46 -5.84 -7.97
N GLN A 92 -8.65 -5.46 -8.41
CA GLN A 92 -9.01 -5.11 -9.79
C GLN A 92 -9.40 -3.63 -9.94
N THR A 93 -9.74 -2.96 -8.84
CA THR A 93 -10.19 -1.56 -8.82
C THR A 93 -9.33 -0.69 -7.90
N GLN A 94 -9.40 0.63 -8.10
CA GLN A 94 -8.72 1.58 -7.21
C GLN A 94 -9.22 1.50 -5.77
N ALA A 95 -10.54 1.30 -5.56
CA ALA A 95 -11.11 1.14 -4.23
C ALA A 95 -10.54 -0.10 -3.51
N GLU A 96 -10.35 -1.21 -4.23
CA GLU A 96 -9.75 -2.42 -3.69
C GLU A 96 -8.25 -2.22 -3.38
N LEU A 97 -7.52 -1.48 -4.22
CA LEU A 97 -6.13 -1.10 -3.94
C LEU A 97 -6.03 -0.20 -2.71
N ALA A 98 -6.98 0.72 -2.51
CA ALA A 98 -7.06 1.55 -1.31
C ALA A 98 -7.28 0.70 -0.06
N ALA A 99 -8.17 -0.30 -0.11
CA ALA A 99 -8.39 -1.25 0.97
C ALA A 99 -7.11 -2.05 1.32
N PHE A 100 -6.40 -2.55 0.31
CA PHE A 100 -5.10 -3.21 0.50
C PHE A 100 -4.07 -2.31 1.16
N SER A 101 -3.98 -1.07 0.70
CA SER A 101 -3.03 -0.08 1.21
C SER A 101 -3.31 0.27 2.66
N HIS A 102 -4.59 0.38 3.04
CA HIS A 102 -4.97 0.60 4.43
C HIS A 102 -4.58 -0.59 5.31
N ILE A 103 -4.85 -1.82 4.89
CA ILE A 103 -4.46 -3.01 5.67
C ILE A 103 -2.94 -3.07 5.84
N LEU A 104 -2.16 -2.81 4.79
CA LEU A 104 -0.70 -2.78 4.88
C LEU A 104 -0.22 -1.69 5.84
N TRP A 105 -0.77 -0.47 5.71
CA TRP A 105 -0.47 0.62 6.63
C TRP A 105 -0.74 0.23 8.09
N ASN A 106 -1.86 -0.44 8.36
CA ASN A 106 -2.20 -0.86 9.70
C ASN A 106 -1.27 -1.95 10.27
N ARG A 107 -0.75 -2.84 9.41
CA ARG A 107 0.04 -4.01 9.82
C ARG A 107 1.54 -3.74 9.91
N VAL A 108 2.06 -2.89 9.03
CA VAL A 108 3.51 -2.65 8.88
C VAL A 108 3.87 -1.18 8.74
N GLY A 109 2.89 -0.28 8.81
CA GLY A 109 3.14 1.16 8.80
C GLY A 109 3.67 1.68 10.12
N PRO A 110 3.72 3.02 10.26
CA PRO A 110 4.14 3.68 11.47
C PRO A 110 3.33 3.22 12.70
N THR A 111 4.04 2.98 13.81
CA THR A 111 3.43 2.61 15.10
C THR A 111 3.39 3.77 16.08
N SER A 112 4.22 4.77 15.85
CA SER A 112 4.25 6.00 16.64
C SER A 112 3.02 6.86 16.34
N LEU A 113 2.57 7.63 17.34
CA LEU A 113 1.47 8.58 17.15
C LEU A 113 1.85 9.66 16.12
N PRO A 114 0.89 10.16 15.31
CA PRO A 114 1.14 11.27 14.40
C PRO A 114 1.78 12.48 15.10
N ASP A 115 2.56 13.24 14.34
CA ASP A 115 3.26 14.47 14.77
C ASP A 115 4.35 14.30 15.86
N THR A 116 4.61 13.07 16.31
CA THR A 116 5.77 12.76 17.17
C THR A 116 7.08 12.65 16.38
N ASP A 117 8.21 12.77 17.07
CA ASP A 117 9.52 12.53 16.45
C ASP A 117 9.67 11.08 15.97
N GLY A 118 9.12 10.12 16.73
CA GLY A 118 9.11 8.70 16.32
C GLY A 118 8.39 8.49 15.00
N PHE A 119 7.20 9.10 14.84
CA PHE A 119 6.46 9.02 13.59
C PHE A 119 7.21 9.69 12.43
N ARG A 120 7.84 10.85 12.67
CA ARG A 120 8.68 11.51 11.65
C ARG A 120 9.85 10.62 11.21
N GLU A 121 10.44 9.87 12.12
CA GLU A 121 11.53 8.93 11.81
C GLU A 121 11.00 7.71 11.04
N GLU A 122 9.92 7.07 11.50
CA GLU A 122 9.27 5.96 10.82
C GLU A 122 8.82 6.34 9.39
N MET A 123 8.39 7.60 9.20
CA MET A 123 8.03 8.13 7.88
C MET A 123 9.22 8.39 6.95
N ARG A 124 10.47 8.24 7.42
CA ARG A 124 11.65 8.22 6.54
C ARG A 124 11.83 6.86 5.88
N GLU A 125 11.27 5.80 6.47
CA GLU A 125 11.36 4.45 5.92
C GLU A 125 10.70 4.39 4.53
N PRO A 126 11.41 3.88 3.50
CA PRO A 126 10.87 3.79 2.15
C PRO A 126 9.54 3.04 2.08
N GLY A 127 9.35 2.02 2.92
CA GLY A 127 8.11 1.24 3.00
C GLY A 127 6.91 2.11 3.41
N CYS A 128 7.02 2.86 4.49
CA CYS A 128 5.97 3.77 4.97
C CYS A 128 5.59 4.79 3.91
N ARG A 129 6.60 5.40 3.26
CA ARG A 129 6.38 6.40 2.20
C ARG A 129 5.70 5.81 0.97
N ALA A 130 6.08 4.59 0.57
CA ALA A 130 5.46 3.90 -0.55
C ALA A 130 3.99 3.57 -0.26
N MET A 131 3.69 3.02 0.93
CA MET A 131 2.32 2.72 1.34
C MET A 131 1.44 3.97 1.37
N LEU A 132 1.93 5.07 1.95
CA LEU A 132 1.20 6.35 1.98
C LEU A 132 0.91 6.86 0.57
N ALA A 133 1.90 6.82 -0.33
CA ALA A 133 1.73 7.28 -1.70
C ALA A 133 0.68 6.46 -2.46
N ILE A 134 0.68 5.12 -2.29
CA ILE A 134 -0.33 4.26 -2.92
C ILE A 134 -1.72 4.57 -2.35
N TRP A 135 -1.83 4.72 -1.02
CA TRP A 135 -3.09 5.12 -0.37
C TRP A 135 -3.63 6.44 -0.93
N GLN A 136 -2.80 7.48 -0.97
CA GLN A 136 -3.24 8.80 -1.44
C GLN A 136 -3.67 8.76 -2.92
N ALA A 137 -2.93 8.01 -3.75
CA ALA A 137 -3.26 7.84 -5.17
C ALA A 137 -4.56 7.04 -5.41
N THR A 138 -4.89 6.10 -4.53
CA THR A 138 -6.00 5.15 -4.74
C THR A 138 -7.29 5.55 -4.02
N SER A 139 -7.18 6.20 -2.86
CA SER A 139 -8.32 6.70 -2.08
C SER A 139 -8.74 8.12 -2.48
N GLY A 140 -7.85 8.89 -3.11
CA GLY A 140 -8.03 10.33 -3.31
C GLY A 140 -7.86 11.17 -2.04
N SER A 141 -7.51 10.54 -0.90
CA SER A 141 -7.20 11.26 0.33
C SER A 141 -5.81 11.89 0.28
N SER A 142 -5.64 13.05 0.92
CA SER A 142 -4.33 13.64 1.19
C SER A 142 -3.76 13.23 2.56
N THR A 143 -4.54 12.54 3.39
CA THR A 143 -4.15 12.10 4.74
C THR A 143 -3.60 10.67 4.72
N TYR A 144 -3.05 10.22 5.84
CA TYR A 144 -2.76 8.80 6.07
C TYR A 144 -4.05 8.00 6.34
N PRO A 145 -4.02 6.67 6.15
CA PRO A 145 -5.12 5.79 6.56
C PRO A 145 -5.33 5.84 8.08
N VAL A 146 -6.59 5.89 8.49
CA VAL A 146 -7.04 5.90 9.90
C VAL A 146 -8.04 4.78 10.17
#